data_AF-A0A3Q9HRF6-F1
#
_entry.id   AF-A0A3Q9HRF6-F1
#
_cell.length_a   1.000
_cell.length_b   1.000
_cell.length_c   1.000
_cell.angle_alpha   90.00
_cell.angle_beta   90.00
_cell.angle_gamma   90.00
#
_symmetry.space_group_name_H-M   'P 1'
#
loop_
_entity.id
_entity.type
_entity.pdbx_description
1 polymer ?
#
loop_
_entity_poly.entity_id
_entity_poly.type
_entity_poly.pdbx_seq_one_letter_code
_entity_poly.pdbx_strand_id
1 'polypeptide(L)'
;MIKISEFGLITEKEMKCFKSLEYDELMDWQFNLMQDLIDTSNDIIHKEYKDDIILQQGLIMIRLMILLNMVNNTIIVRFPDSRMADFIREQYTICKKPVSDLITEEINELKEHFDELKEILNVDFKNENRRMAGVNMVNRIATLNLREYEDALNRIFKEPEKV
;
A
#
# COMPACT_ATOMS: atom_id res chain seq x y z
N MET A 1 -8.13 -18.35 -12.69
CA MET A 1 -7.87 -17.11 -13.46
C MET A 1 -8.80 -16.04 -12.90
N ILE A 2 -8.29 -15.20 -11.99
CA ILE A 2 -9.08 -14.14 -11.35
C ILE A 2 -9.41 -13.12 -12.43
N LYS A 3 -10.69 -12.73 -12.56
CA LYS A 3 -11.10 -11.76 -13.57
C LYS A 3 -10.66 -10.37 -13.12
N ILE A 4 -9.86 -9.69 -13.93
CA ILE A 4 -9.41 -8.30 -13.70
C ILE A 4 -10.61 -7.33 -13.47
N SER A 5 -11.80 -7.68 -13.97
CA SER A 5 -13.05 -6.94 -13.72
C SER A 5 -13.50 -6.92 -12.25
N GLU A 6 -12.95 -7.78 -11.40
CA GLU A 6 -13.22 -7.80 -9.94
C GLU A 6 -12.28 -6.86 -9.15
N PHE A 7 -11.22 -6.36 -9.79
CA PHE A 7 -10.34 -5.30 -9.27
C PHE A 7 -10.91 -3.92 -9.62
N GLY A 8 -12.12 -3.65 -9.15
CA GLY A 8 -12.70 -2.31 -9.17
C GLY A 8 -11.88 -1.37 -8.26
N LEU A 9 -11.87 -0.07 -8.60
CA LEU A 9 -11.53 1.01 -7.66
C LEU A 9 -12.63 1.07 -6.59
N ILE A 10 -12.68 0.07 -5.72
CA ILE A 10 -13.44 0.17 -4.49
C ILE A 10 -12.62 1.14 -3.64
N THR A 11 -13.18 2.29 -3.30
CA THR A 11 -12.58 3.22 -2.34
C THR A 11 -13.67 3.90 -1.52
N GLU A 12 -14.78 4.36 -2.11
CA GLU A 12 -15.85 4.99 -1.33
C GLU A 12 -16.57 4.04 -0.37
N LYS A 13 -16.80 2.78 -0.79
CA LYS A 13 -17.46 1.78 0.06
C LYS A 13 -16.56 1.32 1.20
N GLU A 14 -15.29 1.07 0.93
CA GLU A 14 -14.29 0.69 1.95
C GLU A 14 -14.00 1.87 2.89
N MET A 15 -13.93 3.11 2.37
CA MET A 15 -13.80 4.31 3.21
C MET A 15 -14.99 4.46 4.17
N LYS A 16 -16.22 4.23 3.69
CA LYS A 16 -17.41 4.22 4.56
C LYS A 16 -17.33 3.12 5.62
N CYS A 17 -16.79 1.95 5.26
CA CYS A 17 -16.57 0.85 6.18
C CYS A 17 -15.59 1.25 7.30
N PHE A 18 -14.39 1.76 6.96
CA PHE A 18 -13.39 2.14 7.96
C PHE A 18 -13.87 3.25 8.89
N LYS A 19 -14.68 4.20 8.38
CA LYS A 19 -15.28 5.25 9.20
C LYS A 19 -16.28 4.74 10.25
N SER A 20 -16.83 3.53 10.10
CA SER A 20 -17.73 2.93 11.09
C SER A 20 -17.06 1.96 12.07
N LEU A 21 -15.80 1.58 11.84
CA LEU A 21 -15.08 0.65 12.70
C LEU A 21 -14.62 1.31 14.01
N GLU A 22 -14.50 0.52 15.07
CA GLU A 22 -13.85 0.94 16.30
C GLU A 22 -12.32 0.88 16.18
N TYR A 23 -11.62 1.44 17.17
CA TYR A 23 -10.15 1.54 17.13
C TYR A 23 -9.47 0.18 16.99
N ASP A 24 -9.85 -0.81 17.82
CA ASP A 24 -9.24 -2.14 17.80
C ASP A 24 -9.47 -2.84 16.45
N GLU A 25 -10.66 -2.68 15.87
CA GLU A 25 -10.95 -3.23 14.53
C GLU A 25 -10.09 -2.56 13.45
N LEU A 26 -9.86 -1.24 13.53
CA LEU A 26 -8.97 -0.54 12.61
C LEU A 26 -7.51 -1.01 12.76
N MET A 27 -7.07 -1.30 13.97
CA MET A 27 -5.74 -1.84 14.25
C MET A 27 -5.56 -3.23 13.65
N ASP A 28 -6.56 -4.10 13.80
CA ASP A 28 -6.57 -5.43 13.18
C ASP A 28 -6.52 -5.33 11.65
N TRP A 29 -7.33 -4.42 11.07
CA TRP A 29 -7.30 -4.15 9.63
C TRP A 29 -5.95 -3.64 9.17
N GLN A 30 -5.36 -2.67 9.87
CA GLN A 30 -4.06 -2.12 9.53
C GLN A 30 -2.98 -3.21 9.57
N PHE A 31 -2.97 -4.04 10.60
CA PHE A 31 -2.01 -5.13 10.76
C PHE A 31 -2.12 -6.15 9.62
N ASN A 32 -3.32 -6.64 9.33
CA ASN A 32 -3.55 -7.62 8.28
C ASN A 32 -3.17 -7.05 6.89
N LEU A 33 -3.52 -5.79 6.62
CA LEU A 33 -3.16 -5.13 5.36
C LEU A 33 -1.64 -4.99 5.20
N MET A 34 -0.91 -4.68 6.27
CA MET A 34 0.55 -4.64 6.23
C MET A 34 1.14 -6.03 5.95
N GLN A 35 0.63 -7.09 6.59
CA GLN A 35 1.07 -8.46 6.34
C GLN A 35 0.84 -8.86 4.87
N ASP A 36 -0.37 -8.66 4.36
CA ASP A 36 -0.71 -8.94 2.97
C ASP A 36 0.18 -8.16 2.00
N LEU A 37 0.51 -6.90 2.32
CA LEU A 37 1.38 -6.06 1.50
C LEU A 37 2.81 -6.60 1.45
N ILE A 38 3.34 -7.03 2.58
CA ILE A 38 4.68 -7.62 2.70
C ILE A 38 4.74 -8.94 1.94
N ASP A 39 3.76 -9.83 2.15
CA ASP A 39 3.71 -11.13 1.49
C ASP A 39 3.59 -10.97 -0.02
N THR A 40 2.74 -10.06 -0.49
CA THR A 40 2.60 -9.74 -1.92
C THR A 40 3.90 -9.17 -2.50
N SER A 41 4.56 -8.26 -1.78
CA SER A 41 5.82 -7.67 -2.21
C SER A 41 6.95 -8.71 -2.28
N ASN A 42 7.02 -9.60 -1.30
CA ASN A 42 7.97 -10.71 -1.26
C ASN A 42 7.75 -11.69 -2.41
N ASP A 43 6.49 -12.01 -2.71
CA ASP A 43 6.12 -12.86 -3.84
C ASP A 43 6.54 -12.24 -5.18
N ILE A 44 6.31 -10.94 -5.38
CA ILE A 44 6.72 -10.22 -6.59
C ILE A 44 8.24 -10.31 -6.83
N ILE A 45 9.05 -10.17 -5.78
CA ILE A 45 10.51 -10.09 -5.91
C ILE A 45 11.16 -11.47 -6.02
N HIS A 46 10.67 -12.45 -5.26
CA HIS A 46 11.39 -13.72 -5.07
C HIS A 46 10.83 -14.88 -5.88
N LYS A 47 9.65 -14.75 -6.49
CA LYS A 47 9.09 -15.79 -7.34
C LYS A 47 9.27 -15.44 -8.81
N GLU A 48 9.70 -16.41 -9.60
CA GLU A 48 9.77 -16.27 -11.05
C GLU A 48 8.37 -16.29 -11.65
N TYR A 49 7.84 -15.09 -11.88
CA TYR A 49 6.55 -14.88 -12.52
C TYR A 49 6.69 -14.41 -13.96
N LYS A 50 5.69 -14.74 -14.78
CA LYS A 50 5.49 -14.10 -16.08
C LYS A 50 5.04 -12.66 -15.89
N ASP A 51 5.35 -11.78 -16.84
CA ASP A 51 5.00 -10.35 -16.80
C ASP A 51 3.53 -10.09 -16.46
N ASP A 52 2.58 -10.87 -17.01
CA ASP A 52 1.16 -10.72 -16.72
C ASP A 52 0.82 -10.98 -15.26
N ILE A 53 1.47 -11.97 -14.65
CA ILE A 53 1.30 -12.29 -13.23
C ILE A 53 1.94 -11.19 -12.38
N ILE A 54 3.12 -10.70 -12.72
CA ILE A 54 3.77 -9.58 -11.99
C ILE A 54 2.86 -8.35 -12.00
N LEU A 55 2.31 -7.98 -13.16
CA LEU A 55 1.40 -6.83 -13.27
C LEU A 55 0.11 -7.04 -12.48
N GLN A 56 -0.45 -8.26 -12.46
CA GLN A 56 -1.62 -8.58 -11.64
C GLN A 56 -1.33 -8.50 -10.14
N GLN A 57 -0.17 -9.00 -9.69
CA GLN A 57 0.27 -8.84 -8.31
C GLN A 57 0.54 -7.37 -7.97
N GLY A 58 1.05 -6.59 -8.93
CA GLY A 58 1.19 -5.15 -8.82
C GLY A 58 -0.13 -4.44 -8.55
N LEU A 59 -1.22 -4.83 -9.24
CA LEU A 59 -2.56 -4.32 -8.94
C LEU A 59 -3.02 -4.66 -7.52
N ILE A 60 -2.78 -5.88 -7.06
CA ILE A 60 -3.12 -6.30 -5.69
C ILE A 60 -2.33 -5.45 -4.69
N MET A 61 -1.02 -5.36 -4.87
CA MET A 61 -0.11 -4.61 -4.01
C MET A 61 -0.51 -3.13 -3.90
N ILE A 62 -0.72 -2.45 -5.02
CA ILE A 62 -1.13 -1.03 -5.01
C ILE A 62 -2.49 -0.86 -4.34
N ARG A 63 -3.44 -1.79 -4.54
CA ARG A 63 -4.72 -1.75 -3.84
C ARG A 63 -4.54 -1.91 -2.32
N LEU A 64 -3.68 -2.81 -1.86
CA LEU A 64 -3.37 -2.97 -0.44
C LEU A 64 -2.77 -1.68 0.15
N MET A 65 -1.86 -1.03 -0.57
CA MET A 65 -1.28 0.27 -0.16
C MET A 65 -2.36 1.35 -0.03
N ILE A 66 -3.28 1.43 -1.00
CA ILE A 66 -4.43 2.37 -0.94
C ILE A 66 -5.26 2.11 0.32
N LEU A 67 -5.63 0.84 0.57
CA LEU A 67 -6.45 0.47 1.74
C LEU A 67 -5.74 0.79 3.06
N LEU A 68 -4.45 0.46 3.16
CA LEU A 68 -3.63 0.75 4.33
C LEU A 68 -3.61 2.25 4.61
N ASN A 69 -3.40 3.07 3.58
CA ASN A 69 -3.42 4.53 3.70
C ASN A 69 -4.80 5.07 4.08
N MET A 70 -5.90 4.47 3.60
CA MET A 70 -7.25 4.83 4.03
C MET A 70 -7.49 4.53 5.52
N VAL A 71 -6.99 3.39 6.01
CA VAL A 71 -7.04 3.03 7.44
C VAL A 71 -6.18 4.00 8.26
N ASN A 72 -4.95 4.27 7.83
CA ASN A 72 -4.04 5.22 8.48
C ASN A 72 -4.65 6.62 8.60
N ASN A 73 -5.25 7.12 7.52
CA ASN A 73 -5.94 8.41 7.54
C ASN A 73 -7.13 8.40 8.50
N THR A 74 -7.89 7.30 8.53
CA THR A 74 -9.01 7.14 9.46
C THR A 74 -8.53 7.17 10.92
N ILE A 75 -7.42 6.50 11.24
CA ILE A 75 -6.81 6.49 12.57
C ILE A 75 -6.38 7.91 12.96
N ILE A 76 -5.67 8.63 12.09
CA ILE A 76 -5.21 10.00 12.36
C ILE A 76 -6.38 10.96 12.63
N VAL A 77 -7.45 10.84 11.85
CA VAL A 77 -8.60 11.76 11.94
C VAL A 77 -9.48 11.45 13.15
N ARG A 78 -9.75 10.17 13.43
CA ARG A 78 -10.71 9.76 14.48
C ARG A 78 -10.07 9.51 15.84
N PHE A 79 -8.81 9.09 15.85
CA PHE A 79 -8.09 8.72 17.07
C PHE A 79 -6.76 9.49 17.16
N PRO A 80 -6.79 10.83 17.12
CA PRO A 80 -5.60 11.66 16.96
C PRO A 80 -4.61 11.52 18.12
N ASP A 81 -5.07 11.17 19.32
CA ASP A 81 -4.21 11.03 20.52
C ASP A 81 -3.74 9.58 20.75
N SER A 82 -3.98 8.68 19.78
CA SER A 82 -3.52 7.29 19.88
C SER A 82 -2.04 7.17 19.55
N ARG A 83 -1.35 6.21 20.19
CA ARG A 83 0.05 5.88 19.88
C ARG A 83 0.24 5.54 18.40
N MET A 84 -0.76 4.90 17.78
CA MET A 84 -0.70 4.58 16.35
C MET A 84 -0.79 5.85 15.49
N ALA A 85 -1.63 6.83 15.84
CA ALA A 85 -1.66 8.10 15.13
C ALA A 85 -0.30 8.83 15.22
N ASP A 86 0.36 8.80 16.37
CA ASP A 86 1.72 9.36 16.54
C ASP A 86 2.74 8.62 15.66
N PHE A 87 2.73 7.28 15.67
CA PHE A 87 3.60 6.47 14.83
C PHE A 87 3.42 6.76 13.33
N ILE A 88 2.17 6.91 12.86
CA ILE A 88 1.91 7.26 11.45
C ILE A 88 2.45 8.67 11.17
N ARG A 89 2.21 9.66 12.03
CA ARG A 89 2.71 11.03 11.83
C ARG A 89 4.23 11.08 11.76
N GLU A 90 4.93 10.28 12.57
CA GLU A 90 6.39 10.19 12.54
C GLU A 90 6.93 9.81 11.16
N GLN A 91 6.20 9.01 10.37
CA GLN A 91 6.58 8.66 9.00
C GLN A 91 6.51 9.86 8.04
N TYR A 92 5.68 10.86 8.32
CA TYR A 92 5.46 12.03 7.45
C TYR A 92 6.14 13.32 7.95
N THR A 93 7.06 13.22 8.93
CA THR A 93 7.67 14.34 9.69
C THR A 93 8.43 15.39 8.85
N ILE A 94 8.66 15.15 7.57
CA ILE A 94 9.48 16.01 6.71
C ILE A 94 8.65 17.19 6.13
N CYS A 95 7.31 17.17 6.23
CA CYS A 95 6.46 18.12 5.51
C CYS A 95 5.67 19.07 6.44
N LYS A 96 5.42 20.31 5.95
CA LYS A 96 4.63 21.33 6.66
C LYS A 96 3.11 21.18 6.46
N LYS A 97 2.68 20.19 5.68
CA LYS A 97 1.26 19.91 5.43
C LYS A 97 0.68 19.01 6.54
N PRO A 98 -0.64 19.09 6.81
CA PRO A 98 -1.32 18.09 7.63
C PRO A 98 -1.06 16.68 7.09
N VAL A 99 -0.77 15.72 7.98
CA VAL A 99 -0.48 14.32 7.59
C VAL A 99 -1.67 13.68 6.86
N SER A 100 -2.90 14.05 7.22
CA SER A 100 -4.11 13.60 6.50
C SER A 100 -4.12 14.02 5.02
N ASP A 101 -3.59 15.20 4.71
CA ASP A 101 -3.56 15.73 3.35
C ASP A 101 -2.48 15.02 2.54
N LEU A 102 -1.32 14.75 3.16
CA LEU A 102 -0.24 13.96 2.55
C LEU A 102 -0.68 12.54 2.22
N ILE A 103 -1.36 11.86 3.15
CA ILE A 103 -1.91 10.52 2.91
C ILE A 103 -2.95 10.56 1.78
N THR A 104 -3.75 11.63 1.69
CA THR A 104 -4.72 11.78 0.61
C THR A 104 -4.05 11.99 -0.74
N GLU A 105 -2.97 12.77 -0.80
CA GLU A 105 -2.12 12.93 -2.00
C GLU A 105 -1.55 11.57 -2.44
N GLU A 106 -0.96 10.82 -1.50
CA GLU A 106 -0.40 9.48 -1.76
C GLU A 106 -1.46 8.49 -2.27
N ILE A 107 -2.67 8.49 -1.69
CA ILE A 107 -3.78 7.67 -2.19
C ILE A 107 -4.11 8.01 -3.65
N ASN A 108 -4.07 9.29 -4.04
CA ASN A 108 -4.38 9.69 -5.41
C ASN A 108 -3.27 9.26 -6.38
N GLU A 109 -2.01 9.41 -6.01
CA GLU A 109 -0.87 8.92 -6.81
C GLU A 109 -0.93 7.40 -6.99
N LEU A 110 -1.26 6.66 -5.93
CA LEU A 110 -1.44 5.20 -6.00
C LEU A 110 -2.59 4.81 -6.92
N LYS A 111 -3.68 5.58 -6.96
CA LYS A 111 -4.79 5.34 -7.90
C LYS A 111 -4.37 5.54 -9.34
N GLU A 112 -3.55 6.57 -9.63
CA GLU A 112 -3.01 6.79 -10.97
C GLU A 112 -2.14 5.61 -11.42
N HIS A 113 -1.25 5.11 -10.56
CA HIS A 113 -0.47 3.90 -10.84
C HIS A 113 -1.33 2.66 -11.03
N PHE A 114 -2.38 2.51 -10.22
CA PHE A 114 -3.33 1.41 -10.35
C PHE A 114 -4.04 1.43 -11.71
N ASP A 115 -4.51 2.59 -12.16
CA ASP A 115 -5.17 2.75 -13.44
C ASP A 115 -4.21 2.53 -14.62
N GLU A 116 -2.96 3.01 -14.53
CA GLU A 116 -1.92 2.74 -15.53
C GLU A 116 -1.66 1.23 -15.67
N LEU A 117 -1.51 0.50 -14.57
CA LEU A 117 -1.33 -0.95 -14.60
C LEU A 117 -2.53 -1.68 -15.20
N LYS A 118 -3.76 -1.20 -14.91
CA LYS A 118 -4.98 -1.76 -15.53
C LYS A 118 -5.00 -1.51 -17.03
N GLU A 119 -4.57 -0.34 -17.49
CA GLU A 119 -4.49 -0.04 -18.91
C GLU A 119 -3.47 -0.93 -19.62
N ILE A 120 -2.29 -1.10 -19.02
CA ILE A 120 -1.25 -2.02 -19.51
C ILE A 120 -1.80 -3.45 -19.63
N LEU A 121 -2.50 -3.94 -18.62
CA LEU A 121 -3.02 -5.32 -18.63
C LEU A 121 -4.16 -5.52 -19.64
N ASN A 122 -5.05 -4.54 -19.82
CA ASN A 122 -6.28 -4.73 -20.60
C ASN A 122 -6.15 -4.30 -22.07
N VAL A 123 -5.37 -3.26 -22.35
CA VAL A 123 -5.31 -2.61 -23.67
C VAL A 123 -3.92 -2.83 -24.28
N ASP A 124 -2.89 -2.56 -23.49
CA ASP A 124 -1.53 -2.37 -24.01
C ASP A 124 -0.60 -3.56 -23.74
N PHE A 125 -1.12 -4.71 -23.33
CA PHE A 125 -0.26 -5.82 -22.88
C PHE A 125 0.70 -6.33 -23.98
N LYS A 126 0.29 -6.20 -25.24
CA LYS A 126 1.10 -6.54 -26.42
C LYS A 126 2.22 -5.54 -26.69
N ASN A 127 2.15 -4.33 -26.14
CA ASN A 127 3.20 -3.33 -26.21
C ASN A 127 4.29 -3.66 -25.19
N GLU A 128 5.39 -4.25 -25.67
CA GLU A 128 6.51 -4.70 -24.84
C GLU A 128 7.12 -3.58 -24.00
N ASN A 129 7.28 -2.38 -24.54
CA ASN A 129 7.86 -1.25 -23.80
C ASN A 129 6.98 -0.83 -22.62
N ARG A 130 5.66 -0.75 -22.84
CA ARG A 130 4.69 -0.43 -21.77
C ARG A 130 4.63 -1.54 -20.73
N ARG A 131 4.59 -2.80 -21.16
CA ARG A 131 4.59 -3.97 -20.27
C ARG A 131 5.83 -4.00 -19.37
N MET A 132 7.02 -3.84 -19.95
CA MET A 132 8.27 -3.80 -19.19
C MET A 132 8.34 -2.61 -18.23
N ALA A 133 7.85 -1.42 -18.64
CA ALA A 133 7.78 -0.27 -17.76
C ALA A 133 6.89 -0.55 -16.53
N GLY A 134 5.73 -1.17 -16.74
CA GLY A 134 4.84 -1.59 -15.66
C GLY A 134 5.50 -2.62 -14.73
N VAL A 135 6.14 -3.65 -15.29
CA VAL A 135 6.87 -4.67 -14.49
C VAL A 135 7.97 -4.03 -13.65
N ASN A 136 8.76 -3.13 -14.24
CA ASN A 136 9.83 -2.41 -13.54
C ASN A 136 9.28 -1.53 -12.41
N MET A 137 8.16 -0.85 -12.63
CA MET A 137 7.48 -0.06 -11.60
C MET A 137 7.03 -0.95 -10.44
N VAL A 138 6.37 -2.06 -10.74
CA VAL A 138 5.88 -3.02 -9.73
C VAL A 138 7.04 -3.58 -8.90
N ASN A 139 8.12 -4.02 -9.55
CA ASN A 139 9.31 -4.52 -8.85
C ASN A 139 9.95 -3.45 -7.97
N ARG A 140 10.03 -2.20 -8.45
CA ARG A 140 10.56 -1.09 -7.66
C ARG A 140 9.73 -0.82 -6.42
N ILE A 141 8.41 -0.75 -6.55
CA ILE A 141 7.51 -0.52 -5.41
C ILE A 141 7.59 -1.67 -4.40
N ALA A 142 7.53 -2.92 -4.87
CA ALA A 142 7.67 -4.09 -4.00
C ALA A 142 8.99 -4.07 -3.22
N THR A 143 10.10 -3.71 -3.89
CA THR A 143 11.42 -3.61 -3.24
C THR A 143 11.45 -2.52 -2.18
N LEU A 144 10.82 -1.37 -2.45
CA LEU A 144 10.73 -0.28 -1.47
C LEU A 144 9.92 -0.70 -0.25
N ASN A 145 8.75 -1.32 -0.45
CA ASN A 145 7.90 -1.82 0.64
C ASN A 145 8.66 -2.77 1.58
N LEU A 146 9.40 -3.74 1.02
CA LEU A 146 10.17 -4.68 1.84
C LEU A 146 11.32 -3.99 2.57
N ARG A 147 12.02 -3.06 1.91
CA ARG A 147 13.10 -2.31 2.57
C ARG A 147 12.58 -1.47 3.73
N GLU A 148 11.46 -0.77 3.54
CA GLU A 148 10.86 0.04 4.59
C GLU A 148 10.41 -0.83 5.77
N TYR A 149 9.86 -2.01 5.50
CA TYR A 149 9.52 -2.98 6.53
C TYR A 149 10.77 -3.49 7.28
N GLU A 150 11.82 -3.89 6.57
CA GLU A 150 13.09 -4.31 7.16
C GLU A 150 13.72 -3.21 8.01
N ASP A 151 13.69 -1.96 7.53
CA ASP A 151 14.19 -0.80 8.27
C ASP A 151 13.37 -0.53 9.53
N ALA A 152 12.04 -0.66 9.47
CA ALA A 152 11.17 -0.54 10.62
C ALA A 152 11.44 -1.62 11.67
N LEU A 153 11.56 -2.89 11.26
CA LEU A 153 11.97 -3.98 12.15
C LEU A 153 13.34 -3.71 12.76
N ASN A 154 14.30 -3.27 11.95
CA ASN A 154 15.65 -2.95 12.43
C ASN A 154 15.63 -1.83 13.48
N ARG A 155 14.79 -0.80 13.35
CA ARG A 155 14.66 0.24 14.38
C ARG A 155 14.12 -0.34 15.69
N ILE A 156 13.09 -1.19 15.62
CA ILE A 156 12.47 -1.81 16.80
C ILE A 156 13.45 -2.75 17.53
N PHE A 157 14.22 -3.55 16.79
CA PHE A 157 15.10 -4.57 17.38
C PHE A 157 16.56 -4.14 17.57
N LYS A 158 17.00 -2.99 17.02
CA LYS A 158 18.36 -2.45 17.24
C LYS A 158 18.40 -1.29 18.24
N GLU A 159 17.27 -0.82 18.78
CA GLU A 159 17.32 -0.01 20.00
C GLU A 159 17.67 -0.91 21.18
N PRO A 160 18.87 -0.79 21.79
CA PRO A 160 19.10 -1.45 23.06
C PRO A 160 18.19 -0.79 24.09
N GLU A 161 17.42 -1.60 24.82
CA GLU A 161 16.70 -1.16 26.01
C GLU A 161 17.64 -0.30 26.85
N LYS A 162 17.38 1.01 26.90
CA LYS A 162 17.95 1.85 27.96
C LYS A 162 17.18 1.52 29.23
N VAL A 163 17.59 0.44 29.89
CA VAL A 163 17.30 0.15 31.30
C VAL A 163 18.10 1.10 32.16
#